data_AF-A0A2M6P0X8-F1
#
_entry.id   AF-A0A2M6P0X8-F1
#
_cell.length_a   1.000
_cell.length_b   1.000
_cell.length_c   1.000
_cell.angle_alpha   90.00
_cell.angle_beta   90.00
_cell.angle_gamma   90.00
#
_symmetry.space_group_name_H-M   'P 1'
#
loop_
_entity.id
_entity.type
_entity.pdbx_description
1 polymer ?
#
loop_
_entity_poly.entity_id
_entity_poly.type
_entity_poly.pdbx_seq_one_letter_code
_entity_poly.pdbx_strand_id
1 'polypeptide(L)'
;MIKTYKRAIQFGVMLWVIIFVVFSIILFLPPLQNKELLPHIILWILLLPITLGLTKWYFKAIEPTGKRGFQLGIIALLVGTFLDLTITQLFVPGTYQQFITSFYGDWKLYVGFAEILCITTIAGFEFDGTYSKDI
;
A
#
# COMPACT_ATOMS: atom_id res chain seq x y z
N MET A 1 -3.79 -19.66 -11.56
CA MET A 1 -3.75 -19.47 -10.09
C MET A 1 -2.38 -19.01 -9.59
N ILE A 2 -1.30 -19.79 -9.75
CA ILE A 2 0.05 -19.43 -9.26
C ILE A 2 0.57 -18.10 -9.84
N LYS A 3 0.34 -17.84 -11.14
CA LYS A 3 0.76 -16.59 -11.80
C LYS A 3 0.08 -15.34 -11.20
N THR A 4 -1.16 -15.47 -10.73
CA THR A 4 -1.96 -14.40 -10.11
C THR A 4 -1.36 -14.00 -8.76
N TYR A 5 -1.10 -14.98 -7.88
CA TYR A 5 -0.50 -14.73 -6.56
C TYR A 5 0.91 -14.17 -6.66
N LYS A 6 1.73 -14.66 -7.60
CA LYS A 6 3.07 -14.11 -7.84
C LYS A 6 3.01 -12.62 -8.18
N ARG A 7 2.08 -12.20 -9.06
CA ARG A 7 1.93 -10.79 -9.44
C ARG A 7 1.36 -9.94 -8.31
N ALA A 8 0.49 -10.50 -7.47
CA ALA A 8 -0.03 -9.81 -6.27
C ALA A 8 1.05 -9.60 -5.21
N ILE A 9 1.95 -10.57 -5.02
CA ILE A 9 3.13 -10.41 -4.15
C ILE A 9 4.06 -9.35 -4.71
N GLN A 10 4.35 -9.38 -6.02
CA GLN A 10 5.15 -8.33 -6.68
C GLN A 10 4.53 -6.95 -6.52
N PHE A 11 3.21 -6.83 -6.67
CA PHE A 11 2.48 -5.60 -6.41
C PHE A 11 2.69 -5.13 -4.96
N GLY A 12 2.54 -6.02 -3.97
CA GLY A 12 2.75 -5.69 -2.56
C GLY A 12 4.17 -5.23 -2.27
N VAL A 13 5.19 -5.90 -2.82
CA VAL A 13 6.59 -5.50 -2.70
C VAL A 13 6.83 -4.12 -3.32
N MET A 14 6.34 -3.88 -4.55
CA MET A 14 6.50 -2.58 -5.22
C MET A 14 5.81 -1.46 -4.47
N LEU A 15 4.59 -1.69 -4.00
CA LEU A 15 3.84 -0.73 -3.20
C LEU A 15 4.59 -0.39 -1.91
N TRP A 16 5.07 -1.40 -1.19
CA TRP A 16 5.86 -1.21 0.02
C TRP A 16 7.14 -0.41 -0.25
N VAL A 17 7.92 -0.74 -1.29
CA VAL A 17 9.15 0.00 -1.64
C VAL A 17 8.84 1.48 -1.90
N ILE A 18 7.79 1.75 -2.67
CA ILE A 18 7.41 3.13 -3.01
C ILE A 18 6.97 3.88 -1.74
N ILE A 19 6.11 3.27 -0.91
CA ILE A 19 5.66 3.88 0.36
C ILE A 19 6.85 4.15 1.28
N PHE A 20 7.73 3.17 1.45
CA PHE A 20 8.92 3.30 2.29
C PHE A 20 9.79 4.48 1.85
N VAL A 21 10.08 4.59 0.54
CA VAL A 21 10.88 5.69 -0.01
C VAL A 21 10.16 7.04 0.13
N VAL A 22 8.88 7.11 -0.25
CA VAL A 22 8.08 8.35 -0.18
C VAL A 22 7.97 8.83 1.26
N PHE A 23 7.63 7.94 2.19
CA PHE A 23 7.50 8.30 3.59
C PHE A 23 8.83 8.70 4.20
N SER A 24 9.92 8.02 3.85
CA SER A 24 11.28 8.44 4.24
C SER A 24 11.57 9.87 3.78
N ILE A 25 11.31 10.20 2.51
CA ILE A 25 11.48 11.57 1.99
C ILE A 25 10.65 12.57 2.79
N ILE A 26 9.37 12.27 3.06
CA ILE A 26 8.47 13.13 3.82
C ILE A 26 9.01 13.42 5.22
N LEU A 27 9.53 12.41 5.93
CA LEU A 27 10.08 12.55 7.28
C LEU A 27 11.32 13.46 7.34
N PHE A 28 12.11 13.52 6.25
CA PHE A 28 13.30 14.36 6.18
C PHE A 28 13.03 15.80 5.69
N LEU A 29 11.80 16.15 5.33
CA LEU A 29 11.46 17.51 4.90
C LEU A 29 11.39 18.48 6.10
N PRO A 30 12.25 19.53 6.18
CA PRO A 30 12.29 20.44 7.33
C PRO A 30 10.94 21.09 7.70
N PRO A 31 10.07 21.51 6.75
CA PRO A 31 8.78 22.09 7.09
C PRO A 31 7.82 21.14 7.83
N LEU A 32 8.07 19.84 7.77
CA LEU A 32 7.16 18.80 8.27
C LEU A 32 7.60 18.21 9.62
N GLN A 33 8.84 18.42 10.06
CA GLN A 33 9.41 17.79 11.26
C GLN A 33 8.63 18.08 12.55
N ASN A 34 7.99 19.26 12.64
CA ASN A 34 7.22 19.67 13.82
C ASN A 34 5.71 19.38 13.70
N LYS A 35 5.28 18.66 12.66
CA LYS A 35 3.87 18.38 12.37
C LYS A 35 3.63 16.89 12.47
N GLU A 36 2.89 16.46 13.48
CA GLU A 36 2.62 15.04 13.70
C GLU A 36 1.72 14.44 12.59
N LEU A 37 0.66 15.16 12.21
CA LEU A 37 -0.36 14.63 11.30
C LEU A 37 -0.08 14.93 9.82
N LEU A 38 0.61 16.03 9.52
CA LEU A 38 0.79 16.50 8.15
C LEU A 38 1.57 15.52 7.24
N PRO A 39 2.65 14.85 7.71
CA PRO A 39 3.31 13.78 6.95
C PRO A 39 2.36 12.67 6.50
N HIS A 40 1.45 12.27 7.39
CA HIS A 40 0.50 11.19 7.15
C HIS A 40 -0.57 11.60 6.14
N ILE A 41 -1.09 12.84 6.25
CA ILE A 41 -2.04 13.39 5.27
C ILE A 41 -1.41 13.43 3.87
N ILE A 42 -0.16 13.88 3.76
CA ILE A 42 0.55 13.90 2.48
C ILE A 42 0.71 12.48 1.93
N LEU A 43 1.09 11.52 2.79
CA LEU A 43 1.20 10.12 2.39
C LEU A 43 -0.14 9.57 1.89
N TRP A 44 -1.25 9.79 2.61
CA TRP A 44 -2.58 9.33 2.20
C TRP A 44 -2.99 9.89 0.82
N ILE A 45 -2.78 11.19 0.61
CA ILE A 45 -3.03 11.82 -0.69
C ILE A 45 -2.19 11.17 -1.80
N LEU A 46 -0.92 10.84 -1.53
CA LEU A 46 -0.04 10.19 -2.50
C LEU A 46 -0.35 8.71 -2.70
N LEU A 47 -0.91 8.02 -1.71
CA LEU A 47 -1.32 6.62 -1.81
C LEU A 47 -2.36 6.41 -2.91
N LEU A 48 -3.24 7.40 -3.15
CA LEU A 48 -4.24 7.35 -4.22
C LEU A 48 -3.60 7.12 -5.60
N PRO A 49 -2.80 8.05 -6.17
CA PRO A 49 -2.20 7.85 -7.49
C PRO A 49 -1.21 6.69 -7.54
N ILE A 50 -0.46 6.43 -6.45
CA ILE A 50 0.50 5.31 -6.40
C ILE A 50 -0.23 3.98 -6.51
N THR A 51 -1.23 3.77 -5.65
CA THR A 51 -1.98 2.51 -5.59
C THR A 51 -2.78 2.32 -6.87
N LEU A 52 -3.48 3.35 -7.38
CA LEU A 52 -4.18 3.26 -8.66
C LEU A 52 -3.25 2.91 -9.82
N GLY A 53 -2.08 3.56 -9.91
CA GLY A 53 -1.08 3.30 -10.95
C GLY A 53 -0.57 1.86 -10.93
N LEU A 54 -0.23 1.33 -9.76
CA LEU A 54 0.18 -0.06 -9.61
C LEU A 54 -0.97 -1.04 -9.88
N THR A 55 -2.20 -0.66 -9.52
CA THR A 55 -3.38 -1.53 -9.68
C THR A 55 -3.71 -1.66 -11.17
N LYS A 56 -3.57 -0.57 -11.92
CA LYS A 56 -3.62 -0.58 -13.39
C LYS A 56 -2.55 -1.50 -13.98
N TRP A 57 -1.32 -1.48 -13.46
CA TRP A 57 -0.28 -2.42 -13.90
C TRP A 57 -0.65 -3.88 -13.57
N TYR A 58 -1.20 -4.15 -12.39
CA TYR A 58 -1.60 -5.50 -11.99
C TYR A 58 -2.68 -6.07 -12.91
N PHE A 59 -3.77 -5.32 -13.14
CA PHE A 59 -4.90 -5.75 -13.96
C PHE A 59 -4.67 -5.70 -15.47
N LYS A 60 -3.54 -5.17 -15.96
CA LYS A 60 -3.15 -5.33 -17.39
C LYS A 60 -3.00 -6.79 -17.82
N ALA A 61 -2.70 -7.69 -16.89
CA ALA A 61 -2.43 -9.11 -17.18
C ALA A 61 -3.48 -10.06 -16.60
N ILE A 62 -4.46 -9.52 -15.86
CA ILE A 62 -5.44 -10.28 -15.09
C ILE A 62 -6.75 -9.52 -15.22
N GLU A 63 -7.81 -10.20 -15.62
CA GLU A 63 -9.13 -9.58 -15.73
C GLU A 63 -9.56 -9.00 -14.37
N PRO A 64 -9.97 -7.72 -14.34
CA PRO A 64 -10.36 -7.04 -13.12
C PRO A 64 -11.72 -7.51 -12.63
N THR A 65 -11.85 -7.70 -11.32
CA THR A 65 -13.13 -7.86 -10.62
C THR A 65 -12.97 -7.29 -9.21
N GLY A 66 -14.07 -6.83 -8.60
CA GLY A 66 -14.03 -6.32 -7.21
C GLY A 66 -13.47 -7.34 -6.21
N LYS A 67 -13.79 -8.63 -6.38
CA LYS A 67 -13.22 -9.73 -5.55
C LYS A 67 -11.71 -9.84 -5.71
N ARG A 68 -11.18 -9.75 -6.93
CA ARG A 68 -9.72 -9.79 -7.19
C ARG A 68 -9.03 -8.53 -6.66
N GLY A 69 -9.69 -7.37 -6.73
CA GLY A 69 -9.22 -6.11 -6.16
C GLY A 69 -9.08 -6.19 -4.63
N PHE A 70 -10.12 -6.67 -3.95
CA PHE A 70 -10.08 -6.88 -2.51
C PHE A 70 -8.99 -7.88 -2.09
N GLN A 71 -8.87 -9.00 -2.80
CA GLN A 71 -7.81 -9.98 -2.57
C GLN A 71 -6.41 -9.40 -2.80
N LEU A 72 -6.24 -8.56 -3.83
CA LEU A 72 -4.97 -7.86 -4.08
C LEU A 72 -4.61 -6.96 -2.89
N GLY A 73 -5.57 -6.18 -2.39
CA GLY A 73 -5.37 -5.33 -1.21
C GLY A 73 -4.92 -6.13 0.02
N ILE A 74 -5.62 -7.22 0.36
CA ILE A 74 -5.22 -8.09 1.49
C ILE A 74 -3.81 -8.62 1.31
N ILE A 75 -3.48 -9.17 0.13
CA ILE A 75 -2.14 -9.71 -0.13
C ILE A 75 -1.09 -8.61 -0.01
N ALA A 76 -1.36 -7.41 -0.55
CA ALA A 76 -0.45 -6.28 -0.46
C ALA A 76 -0.19 -5.86 0.99
N LEU A 77 -1.23 -5.80 1.84
CA LEU A 77 -1.10 -5.49 3.26
C LEU A 77 -0.31 -6.55 4.03
N LEU A 78 -0.55 -7.83 3.75
CA LEU A 78 0.22 -8.93 4.36
C LEU A 78 1.70 -8.88 3.95
N VAL A 79 1.97 -8.66 2.68
CA VAL A 79 3.35 -8.51 2.17
C VAL A 79 4.02 -7.28 2.75
N GLY A 80 3.35 -6.12 2.76
CA GLY A 80 3.88 -4.89 3.35
C GLY A 80 4.18 -5.05 4.84
N THR A 81 3.25 -5.64 5.60
CA THR A 81 3.45 -5.94 7.03
C THR A 81 4.64 -6.86 7.26
N PHE A 82 4.77 -7.91 6.45
CA PHE A 82 5.93 -8.81 6.53
C PHE A 82 7.25 -8.09 6.25
N LEU A 83 7.28 -7.23 5.23
CA LEU A 83 8.46 -6.42 4.90
C LEU A 83 8.75 -5.36 5.97
N ASP A 84 7.75 -4.80 6.63
CA ASP A 84 7.96 -3.86 7.73
C ASP A 84 8.62 -4.54 8.94
N LEU A 85 8.11 -5.70 9.33
CA LEU A 85 8.62 -6.48 10.46
C LEU A 85 10.01 -7.07 10.21
N THR A 86 10.41 -7.25 8.95
CA THR A 86 11.71 -7.86 8.59
C THR A 86 12.74 -6.85 8.14
N ILE A 87 12.33 -5.83 7.37
CA ILE A 87 13.20 -4.86 6.71
C ILE A 87 13.06 -3.47 7.34
N THR A 88 11.85 -2.88 7.40
CA THR A 88 11.68 -1.49 7.90
C THR A 88 12.25 -1.31 9.30
N GLN A 89 12.07 -2.29 10.19
CA GLN A 89 12.60 -2.24 11.56
C GLN A 89 14.12 -2.04 11.61
N LEU A 90 14.88 -2.50 10.60
CA LEU A 90 16.34 -2.32 10.53
C LEU A 90 16.76 -0.86 10.31
N PHE A 91 15.84 -0.03 9.81
CA PHE A 91 16.08 1.39 9.51
C PHE A 91 15.52 2.32 10.59
N VAL A 92 14.74 1.80 11.53
CA VAL A 92 14.14 2.58 12.62
C VAL A 92 14.97 2.36 13.89
N PRO A 93 15.54 3.41 14.50
CA PRO A 93 16.31 3.26 15.72
C PRO A 93 15.42 2.82 16.88
N GLY A 94 15.90 1.86 17.68
CA GLY A 94 15.20 1.37 18.86
C GLY A 94 15.20 -0.15 18.96
N THR A 95 14.47 -0.68 19.94
CA THR A 95 14.24 -2.11 20.07
C THR A 95 13.09 -2.57 19.17
N TYR A 96 13.08 -3.84 18.79
CA TYR A 96 11.99 -4.44 18.02
C TYR A 96 10.61 -4.25 18.70
N GLN A 97 10.56 -4.34 20.03
CA GLN A 97 9.34 -4.10 20.79
C GLN A 97 8.86 -2.66 20.65
N GLN A 98 9.76 -1.68 20.77
CA GLN A 98 9.43 -0.26 20.58
C GLN A 98 8.91 0.00 19.16
N PHE A 99 9.55 -0.58 18.14
CA PHE A 99 9.09 -0.50 16.76
C PHE A 99 7.65 -0.99 16.62
N ILE A 100 7.33 -2.19 17.13
CA ILE A 100 5.96 -2.72 17.07
C ILE A 100 4.97 -1.78 17.76
N THR A 101 5.27 -1.37 19.00
CA THR A 101 4.33 -0.56 19.78
C THR A 101 4.12 0.83 19.19
N SER A 102 5.16 1.45 18.64
CA SER A 102 5.08 2.79 18.09
C SER A 102 4.49 2.80 16.67
N PHE A 103 4.87 1.82 15.83
CA PHE A 103 4.44 1.76 14.44
C PHE A 103 3.05 1.12 14.30
N TYR A 104 2.84 -0.07 14.87
CA TYR A 104 1.55 -0.78 14.81
C TYR A 104 0.58 -0.34 15.91
N GLY A 105 1.02 0.46 16.89
CA GLY A 105 0.12 1.13 17.83
C GLY A 105 -0.48 2.43 17.30
N ASP A 106 0.05 2.99 16.20
CA ASP A 106 -0.45 4.24 15.63
C ASP A 106 -1.67 3.99 14.72
N TRP A 107 -2.80 4.59 15.07
CA TRP A 107 -4.04 4.51 14.30
C TRP A 107 -3.87 5.02 12.85
N LYS A 108 -2.92 5.94 12.61
CA LYS A 108 -2.65 6.53 11.28
C LYS A 108 -2.21 5.47 10.26
N LEU A 109 -1.53 4.40 10.71
CA LEU A 109 -1.16 3.27 9.86
C LEU A 109 -2.40 2.55 9.31
N TYR A 110 -3.39 2.31 10.18
CA TYR A 110 -4.60 1.58 9.83
C TYR A 110 -5.50 2.38 8.88
N VAL A 111 -5.44 3.72 8.91
CA VAL A 111 -6.07 4.56 7.88
C VAL A 111 -5.46 4.27 6.50
N GLY A 112 -4.13 4.22 6.41
CA GLY A 112 -3.44 3.87 5.17
C GLY A 112 -3.76 2.45 4.70
N PHE A 113 -3.90 1.49 5.63
CA PHE A 113 -4.32 0.13 5.30
C PHE A 113 -5.73 0.07 4.74
N ALA A 114 -6.68 0.76 5.38
CA ALA A 114 -8.05 0.87 4.90
C ALA A 114 -8.11 1.53 3.52
N GLU A 115 -7.32 2.58 3.31
CA GLU A 115 -7.21 3.28 2.03
C GLU A 115 -6.70 2.35 0.91
N ILE A 116 -5.59 1.63 1.11
CA ILE A 116 -5.08 0.66 0.13
C ILE A 116 -6.14 -0.40 -0.21
N LEU A 117 -6.84 -0.92 0.80
CA LEU A 117 -7.88 -1.93 0.61
C LEU A 117 -9.07 -1.37 -0.19
N CYS A 118 -9.51 -0.15 0.12
CA CYS A 118 -10.58 0.54 -0.60
C CYS A 118 -10.18 0.81 -2.06
N ILE A 119 -9.00 1.39 -2.30
CA ILE A 119 -8.54 1.74 -3.66
C ILE A 119 -8.41 0.49 -4.53
N THR A 120 -7.76 -0.56 -4.03
CA THR A 120 -7.57 -1.81 -4.79
C THR A 120 -8.91 -2.49 -5.11
N THR A 121 -9.87 -2.43 -4.19
CA THR A 121 -11.23 -2.96 -4.40
C THR A 121 -11.99 -2.14 -5.43
N ILE A 122 -12.00 -0.81 -5.30
CA ILE A 122 -12.70 0.11 -6.21
C ILE A 122 -12.12 0.01 -7.62
N ALA A 123 -10.80 0.02 -7.76
CA ALA A 123 -10.13 -0.16 -9.04
C ALA A 123 -10.46 -1.52 -9.68
N GLY A 124 -10.65 -2.56 -8.87
CA GLY A 124 -11.13 -3.86 -9.33
C GLY A 124 -12.53 -3.79 -9.96
N PHE A 125 -13.43 -2.96 -9.44
CA PHE A 125 -14.76 -2.72 -10.04
C PHE A 125 -14.72 -1.78 -11.25
N GLU A 126 -13.96 -0.69 -11.16
CA GLU A 126 -13.92 0.34 -12.20
C GLU A 126 -13.25 -0.18 -13.48
N PHE A 127 -12.16 -0.94 -13.34
CA PHE A 127 -11.53 -1.55 -14.50
C PHE A 127 -12.41 -2.66 -15.08
N ASP A 128 -13.16 -3.41 -14.26
CA ASP A 128 -14.13 -4.41 -14.75
C ASP A 128 -15.18 -3.75 -15.66
N GLY A 129 -15.76 -2.62 -15.24
CA GLY A 129 -16.70 -1.84 -16.06
C GLY A 129 -16.11 -1.28 -17.36
N THR A 130 -14.78 -1.18 -17.45
CA THR A 130 -14.07 -0.71 -18.66
C THR A 130 -13.77 -1.85 -19.63
N TYR A 131 -13.50 -3.07 -19.12
CA TYR A 131 -13.22 -4.25 -19.95
C TYR A 131 -14.46 -5.09 -20.28
N SER A 132 -15.59 -4.87 -19.59
CA SER A 132 -16.86 -5.59 -19.80
C SER A 132 -17.80 -4.96 -20.82
N LYS A 133 -17.38 -3.90 -21.53
CA LYS A 133 -18.13 -3.39 -22.68
C LYS A 133 -17.76 -4.16 -23.95
N ASP A 134 -18.77 -4.88 -24.46
CA ASP A 134 -18.90 -5.54 -25.76
C ASP A 134 -18.47 -7.02 -25.84
N ILE A 135 -19.43 -7.91 -25.52
CA ILE A 135 -19.69 -9.16 -26.26
C ILE A 135 -21.13 -9.06 -26.79
#